data_AF-D3CTH6-F1
#
_entry.id   AF-D3CTH6-F1
#
_cell.length_a   1.000
_cell.length_b   1.000
_cell.length_c   1.000
_cell.angle_alpha   90.00
_cell.angle_beta   90.00
_cell.angle_gamma   90.00
#
_symmetry.space_group_name_H-M   'P 1'
#
loop_
_entity.id
_entity.type
_entity.pdbx_description
1 polymer ?
#
loop_
_entity_poly.entity_id
_entity_poly.type
_entity_poly.pdbx_seq_one_letter_code
_entity_poly.pdbx_strand_id
1 'polypeptide(L)' 'MGNQLTFGLGAHYCLGAALARLEGRVAMEEILRRFPSWDVDWETAKLAQTSTVRGWESLPITIG' A
#
# COMPACT_ATOMS: atom_id res chain seq x y z
N MET A 1 -12.81 1.53 -18.52
CA MET A 1 -12.32 1.52 -17.13
C MET A 1 -12.19 0.07 -16.69
N GLY A 2 -10.97 -0.43 -16.54
CA GLY A 2 -10.73 -1.83 -16.18
C GLY A 2 -11.29 -2.14 -14.79
N ASN A 3 -12.05 -3.23 -14.67
CA ASN A 3 -12.67 -3.59 -13.41
C ASN A 3 -11.63 -4.24 -12.49
N GLN A 4 -10.99 -3.44 -11.64
CA GLN A 4 -10.07 -3.96 -10.62
C GLN A 4 -10.84 -4.82 -9.60
N LEU A 5 -10.28 -5.97 -9.24
CA LEU A 5 -10.89 -6.93 -8.31
C LEU A 5 -10.26 -6.88 -6.90
N THR A 6 -9.45 -5.87 -6.59
CA THR A 6 -8.77 -5.73 -5.29
C THR A 6 -9.75 -5.68 -4.12
N PHE A 7 -10.95 -5.12 -4.34
CA PHE A 7 -12.02 -5.07 -3.33
C PHE A 7 -13.09 -6.16 -3.50
N GLY A 8 -12.85 -7.16 -4.36
CA GLY A 8 -13.82 -8.20 -4.66
C GLY A 8 -15.07 -7.70 -5.39
N LEU A 9 -16.12 -8.52 -5.40
CA LEU A 9 -17.41 -8.27 -6.05
C LEU A 9 -18.53 -9.02 -5.31
N GLY A 10 -19.78 -8.56 -5.45
CA GLY A 10 -20.96 -9.28 -4.94
C GLY A 10 -21.15 -9.13 -3.44
N ALA A 11 -21.74 -10.15 -2.81
CA ALA A 11 -22.11 -10.12 -1.38
C ALA A 11 -20.91 -9.91 -0.43
N HIS A 12 -19.69 -10.24 -0.89
CA HIS A 12 -18.45 -10.07 -0.14
C HIS A 12 -17.60 -8.90 -0.67
N TYR A 13 -18.22 -7.94 -1.37
CA TYR A 13 -17.52 -6.70 -1.71
C TYR A 13 -16.95 -6.06 -0.45
N CYS A 14 -15.69 -5.62 -0.51
CA CYS A 14 -14.97 -5.12 0.65
C CYS A 14 -15.74 -3.96 1.29
N LEU A 15 -16.24 -4.21 2.50
CA LEU A 15 -16.94 -3.22 3.31
C LEU A 15 -16.09 -1.95 3.52
N GLY A 16 -14.77 -2.12 3.64
CA GLY A 16 -13.80 -1.05 3.83
C GLY A 16 -13.35 -0.34 2.55
N ALA A 17 -13.89 -0.65 1.36
CA ALA A 17 -13.35 -0.13 0.10
C ALA A 17 -13.36 1.40 -0.01
N ALA A 18 -14.30 2.09 0.63
CA ALA A 18 -14.32 3.55 0.69
C ALA A 18 -13.23 4.09 1.63
N LEU A 19 -13.09 3.47 2.81
CA LEU A 19 -12.11 3.87 3.82
C LEU A 19 -10.68 3.61 3.33
N ALA A 20 -10.39 2.43 2.77
CA ALA A 20 -9.08 2.10 2.23
C ALA A 20 -8.63 3.06 1.12
N ARG A 21 -9.56 3.55 0.29
CA ARG A 21 -9.27 4.59 -0.73
C ARG A 21 -8.97 5.94 -0.10
N LEU A 22 -9.71 6.33 0.93
CA LEU A 22 -9.46 7.58 1.67
C LEU A 22 -8.10 7.55 2.36
N GLU A 23 -7.83 6.49 3.12
CA GLU A 23 -6.56 6.29 3.83
C GLU A 23 -5.38 6.24 2.86
N GLY A 24 -5.50 5.46 1.78
CA GLY A 24 -4.46 5.36 0.75
C GLY A 24 -4.16 6.71 0.09
N ARG A 25 -5.20 7.51 -0.19
CA ARG A 25 -5.01 8.86 -0.73
C ARG A 25 -4.27 9.75 0.26
N VAL A 26 -4.76 9.87 1.49
CA VAL A 26 -4.16 10.74 2.51
C VAL A 26 -2.73 10.32 2.82
N ALA A 27 -2.47 9.01 2.97
CA ALA A 27 -1.13 8.50 3.22
C ALA A 27 -0.15 8.87 2.10
N MET A 28 -0.53 8.65 0.84
CA MET A 28 0.33 8.97 -0.30
C MET A 28 0.55 10.48 -0.44
N GLU A 29 -0.49 11.29 -0.30
CA GLU A 29 -0.38 12.75 -0.36
C GLU A 29 0.55 13.30 0.73
N GLU A 30 0.39 12.86 1.96
CA GLU A 30 1.18 13.36 3.10
C GLU A 30 2.63 12.87 3.07
N ILE A 31 2.87 11.60 2.71
CA ILE A 31 4.22 11.05 2.57
C ILE A 31 4.99 11.82 1.48
N LEU A 32 4.40 11.97 0.30
CA LEU A 32 5.06 12.64 -0.83
C LEU A 32 5.28 14.14 -0.57
N ARG A 33 4.37 14.78 0.19
CA ARG A 33 4.52 16.18 0.60
C ARG A 33 5.63 16.36 1.64
N ARG A 34 5.72 15.48 2.63
CA ARG A 34 6.66 15.61 3.75
C ARG A 34 8.07 15.12 3.41
N PHE A 35 8.17 14.07 2.60
CA PHE A 35 9.40 13.38 2.24
C PHE A 35 9.49 13.25 0.71
N PRO A 36 9.80 14.33 -0.01
CA PRO A 36 9.82 14.34 -1.48
C PRO A 36 10.95 13.49 -2.07
N SER A 37 11.99 13.20 -1.29
CA SER A 37 13.13 12.36 -1.67
C SER A 37 13.46 11.37 -0.55
N TRP A 38 13.60 10.11 -0.94
CA TRP A 38 13.84 8.97 -0.07
C TRP A 38 14.44 7.85 -0.91
N ASP A 39 15.25 7.01 -0.28
CA ASP A 39 15.82 5.82 -0.93
C ASP A 39 15.41 4.56 -0.15
N VAL A 40 15.25 3.46 -0.88
CA VAL A 40 14.83 2.18 -0.31
C VAL A 40 16.05 1.30 -0.12
N ASP A 41 16.23 0.78 1.10
CA ASP A 41 17.21 -0.27 1.34
C ASP A 41 16.64 -1.63 0.89
N TRP A 42 16.93 -1.96 -0.37
CA TRP A 42 16.50 -3.21 -0.99
C TRP A 42 17.24 -4.44 -0.45
N GLU A 43 18.42 -4.28 0.15
CA GLU A 43 19.21 -5.40 0.68
C GLU A 43 18.55 -5.96 1.94
N THR A 44 17.94 -5.09 2.76
CA THR A 44 17.28 -5.49 4.01
C THR A 44 15.74 -5.57 3.92
N ALA A 45 15.16 -5.26 2.75
CA ALA A 45 13.73 -5.36 2.50
C ALA A 45 13.24 -6.83 2.58
N LYS A 46 12.10 -7.05 3.25
CA LYS A 46 11.51 -8.38 3.47
C LYS A 46 10.09 -8.43 2.97
N LEU A 47 9.84 -9.22 1.92
CA LEU A 47 8.49 -9.50 1.45
C LEU A 47 7.76 -10.40 2.44
N ALA A 48 6.52 -10.04 2.73
CA ALA A 48 5.67 -10.86 3.60
C ALA A 48 5.42 -12.23 2.97
N GLN A 49 5.63 -13.29 3.74
CA GLN A 49 5.44 -14.69 3.32
C GLN A 49 3.95 -15.08 3.42
N THR A 50 3.09 -14.48 2.60
CA THR A 50 1.66 -14.80 2.56
C THR A 50 1.18 -15.07 1.14
N SER A 51 0.19 -15.97 1.00
CA SER A 51 -0.45 -16.30 -0.28
C SER A 51 -1.70 -15.46 -0.56
N THR A 52 -2.23 -14.75 0.43
CA THR A 52 -3.53 -14.06 0.36
C THR A 52 -3.41 -12.54 0.31
N VAL A 53 -2.33 -11.96 0.88
CA VAL A 53 -2.11 -10.51 0.92
C VAL A 53 -0.69 -10.20 0.45
N ARG A 54 -0.57 -9.51 -0.67
CA ARG A 54 0.72 -9.10 -1.22
C ARG A 54 1.20 -7.81 -0.52
N GLY A 55 2.40 -7.84 0.04
CA GLY A 55 3.02 -6.68 0.68
C GLY A 55 4.41 -6.96 1.24
N TRP A 56 4.99 -5.95 1.86
CA TRP A 56 6.26 -6.02 2.58
C TRP A 56 5.99 -6.24 4.07
N GLU A 57 6.72 -7.16 4.68
CA GLU A 57 6.79 -7.26 6.15
C GLU A 57 7.66 -6.14 6.71
N SER A 58 8.74 -5.80 6.00
CA SER A 58 9.60 -4.66 6.27
C SER A 58 10.11 -4.07 4.95
N LEU A 59 10.04 -2.74 4.82
CA LEU A 59 10.60 -1.98 3.71
C LEU A 59 11.35 -0.76 4.27
N PRO A 60 12.61 -0.92 4.70
CA PRO A 60 13.37 0.17 5.30
C PRO A 60 13.68 1.25 4.27
N ILE A 61 13.57 2.51 4.69
CA ILE A 61 13.80 3.68 3.85
C ILE A 61 14.68 4.70 4.58
N THR A 62 15.49 5.43 3.82
CA THR A 62 16.28 6.56 4.33
C THR A 62 15.74 7.84 3.72
N ILE A 63 15.50 8.83 4.58
CA ILE A 63 15.10 10.18 4.18
C ILE A 63 16.37 11.03 4.18
N GLY A 64 16.63 11.73 3.07
CA GLY A 64 17.76 12.66 2.92
C GLY A 64 17.57 13.98 3.67
#